data_AF-A0A2L0CLB8-F1
#
_entry.id   AF-A0A2L0CLB8-F1
#
_cell.length_a   1.000
_cell.length_b   1.000
_cell.length_c   1.000
_cell.angle_alpha   90.00
_cell.angle_beta   90.00
_cell.angle_gamma   90.00
#
_symmetry.space_group_name_H-M   'P 1'
#
loop_
_entity.id
_entity.type
_entity.pdbx_description
1 polymer ?
#
loop_
_entity_poly.entity_id
_entity_poly.type
_entity_poly.pdbx_seq_one_letter_code
_entity_poly.pdbx_strand_id
1 'polypeptide(L)'
;IIQGASSFLPVMALAPQENERILDMSAAPGGKASHIAAVMKNTGVLFANDLNRDRIKAVVGNFHRLGVVNSVITCMDGRKYPGVMKGFDRVLLDAPCSGTGVIAKDQSVKTSKDDQDIQRCYNLQRQLLLAAIDCVNAKSSTGGYIVYSTCSILPEENEWVIDYALKKRNVKLVETG
;
A
#
# COMPACT_ATOMS: atom_id res chain seq x y z
N ILE A 1 17.87 -1.11 4.61
CA ILE A 1 17.19 0.22 4.61
C ILE A 1 16.72 0.49 6.03
N ILE A 2 16.65 1.75 6.50
CA ILE A 2 16.12 2.02 7.84
C ILE A 2 14.59 2.05 7.76
N GLN A 3 13.91 1.17 8.49
CA GLN A 3 12.45 1.09 8.56
C GLN A 3 12.01 0.95 10.01
N GLY A 4 10.88 1.56 10.35
CA GLY A 4 10.26 1.33 11.66
C GLY A 4 9.66 -0.08 11.74
N ALA A 5 9.65 -0.68 12.93
CA ALA A 5 9.07 -2.01 13.17
C ALA A 5 7.62 -2.15 12.63
N SER A 6 6.82 -1.09 12.75
CA SER A 6 5.44 -1.07 12.24
C SER A 6 5.32 -1.21 10.72
N SER A 7 6.39 -0.97 9.95
CA SER A 7 6.37 -1.12 8.49
C SER A 7 6.53 -2.56 8.00
N PHE A 8 6.88 -3.51 8.88
CA PHE A 8 6.96 -4.92 8.53
C PHE A 8 5.60 -5.61 8.56
N LEU A 9 4.72 -5.21 9.48
CA LEU A 9 3.42 -5.86 9.71
C LEU A 9 2.54 -5.91 8.45
N PRO A 10 2.40 -4.83 7.64
CA PRO A 10 1.55 -4.91 6.44
C PRO A 10 2.05 -5.92 5.42
N VAL A 11 3.38 -6.08 5.29
CA VAL A 11 3.97 -7.06 4.35
C VAL A 11 3.79 -8.48 4.87
N MET A 12 3.90 -8.69 6.18
CA MET A 12 3.65 -10.00 6.79
C MET A 12 2.18 -10.41 6.66
N ALA A 13 1.25 -9.50 6.94
CA ALA A 13 -0.18 -9.73 6.77
C ALA A 13 -0.56 -10.00 5.30
N LEU A 14 0.15 -9.37 4.35
CA LEU A 14 -0.05 -9.61 2.92
C LEU A 14 0.36 -11.03 2.52
N ALA A 15 1.34 -11.61 3.22
CA ALA A 15 1.94 -12.92 2.94
C ALA A 15 2.24 -13.15 1.43
N PRO A 16 3.10 -12.33 0.79
CA PRO A 16 3.53 -12.53 -0.60
C PRO A 16 4.03 -13.95 -0.86
N GLN A 17 3.65 -14.53 -2.00
CA GLN A 17 4.17 -15.83 -2.44
C GLN A 17 5.11 -15.67 -3.65
N GLU A 18 5.95 -16.68 -3.85
CA GLU A 18 6.80 -16.76 -5.04
C GLU A 18 5.93 -16.83 -6.31
N ASN A 19 6.43 -16.23 -7.41
CA ASN A 19 5.79 -16.20 -8.73
C ASN A 19 4.44 -15.45 -8.81
N GLU A 20 3.99 -14.78 -7.75
CA GLU A 20 2.80 -13.92 -7.78
C GLU A 20 3.06 -12.59 -8.50
N ARG A 21 1.96 -11.95 -8.91
CA ARG A 21 1.95 -10.57 -9.36
C ARG A 21 1.39 -9.67 -8.25
N ILE A 22 2.25 -8.85 -7.69
CA ILE A 22 1.90 -7.98 -6.54
C ILE A 22 1.98 -6.52 -6.93
N LEU A 23 1.04 -5.72 -6.44
CA LEU A 23 1.04 -4.26 -6.59
C LEU A 23 1.22 -3.59 -5.22
N ASP A 24 2.22 -2.73 -5.09
CA ASP A 24 2.32 -1.73 -4.05
C ASP A 24 1.89 -0.37 -4.63
N MET A 25 0.73 0.13 -4.21
CA MET A 25 0.11 1.33 -4.79
C MET A 25 0.78 2.64 -4.38
N SER A 26 1.50 2.64 -3.24
CA SER A 26 2.12 3.80 -2.60
C SER A 26 3.52 3.43 -2.11
N ALA A 27 4.34 2.95 -3.03
CA ALA A 27 5.56 2.23 -2.72
C ALA A 27 6.66 3.12 -2.11
N ALA A 28 6.69 4.42 -2.37
CA ALA A 28 7.81 5.23 -1.96
C ALA A 28 7.89 5.40 -0.43
N PRO A 29 9.09 5.34 0.18
CA PRO A 29 10.44 5.35 -0.45
C PRO A 29 10.97 3.99 -0.92
N GLY A 30 10.17 2.93 -0.93
CA GLY A 30 10.51 1.60 -1.47
C GLY A 30 10.77 0.54 -0.41
N GLY A 31 10.63 0.88 0.87
CA GLY A 31 10.94 -0.05 1.96
C GLY A 31 10.02 -1.28 1.98
N LYS A 32 8.69 -1.09 1.98
CA LYS A 32 7.73 -2.20 1.99
C LYS A 32 7.80 -3.02 0.71
N ALA A 33 7.83 -2.34 -0.43
CA ALA A 33 8.05 -2.97 -1.73
C ALA A 33 9.34 -3.81 -1.78
N SER A 34 10.46 -3.33 -1.25
CA SER A 34 11.70 -4.12 -1.19
C SER A 34 11.59 -5.36 -0.29
N HIS A 35 10.82 -5.25 0.80
CA HIS A 35 10.53 -6.40 1.67
C HIS A 35 9.64 -7.43 0.96
N ILE A 36 8.63 -6.99 0.20
CA ILE A 36 7.83 -7.87 -0.66
C ILE A 36 8.73 -8.61 -1.64
N ALA A 37 9.60 -7.92 -2.38
CA ALA A 37 10.51 -8.54 -3.34
C ALA A 37 11.44 -9.57 -2.68
N ALA A 38 11.92 -9.29 -1.46
CA ALA A 38 12.74 -10.23 -0.69
C ALA A 38 11.97 -11.50 -0.30
N VAL A 39 10.72 -11.37 0.18
CA VAL A 39 9.85 -12.51 0.53
C VAL A 39 9.53 -13.34 -0.72
N MET A 40 9.29 -12.69 -1.86
CA MET A 40 9.10 -13.36 -3.15
C MET A 40 10.39 -13.97 -3.72
N LYS A 41 11.54 -13.81 -3.07
CA LYS A 41 12.87 -14.24 -3.55
C LYS A 41 13.17 -13.79 -4.98
N ASN A 42 12.80 -12.56 -5.33
CA ASN A 42 12.95 -12.03 -6.69
C ASN A 42 12.25 -12.86 -7.80
N THR A 43 11.19 -13.60 -7.47
CA THR A 43 10.35 -14.31 -8.45
C THR A 43 9.06 -13.55 -8.71
N GLY A 44 8.32 -13.90 -9.76
CA GLY A 44 7.08 -13.20 -10.12
C GLY A 44 7.32 -11.74 -10.55
N VAL A 45 6.36 -10.86 -10.31
CA VAL A 45 6.48 -9.44 -10.68
C VAL A 45 5.88 -8.53 -9.61
N LEU A 46 6.71 -7.61 -9.10
CA LEU A 46 6.32 -6.56 -8.18
C LEU A 46 6.11 -5.24 -8.93
N PHE A 47 4.91 -4.69 -8.89
CA PHE A 47 4.61 -3.36 -9.39
C PHE A 47 4.69 -2.36 -8.25
N ALA A 48 5.64 -1.43 -8.31
CA ALA A 48 5.84 -0.39 -7.31
C ALA A 48 5.41 0.96 -7.88
N ASN A 49 4.25 1.46 -7.44
CA ASN A 49 3.68 2.73 -7.90
C ASN A 49 3.81 3.81 -6.81
N ASP A 50 4.04 5.05 -7.21
CA ASP A 50 3.83 6.22 -6.35
C ASP A 50 3.46 7.44 -7.20
N LEU A 51 2.59 8.30 -6.71
CA LEU A 51 2.16 9.50 -7.43
C LEU A 51 3.29 10.54 -7.54
N ASN A 52 4.22 10.56 -6.58
CA ASN A 52 5.27 11.57 -6.53
C ASN A 52 6.54 11.11 -7.27
N ARG A 53 6.79 11.73 -8.42
CA ARG A 53 7.94 11.45 -9.28
C ARG A 53 9.30 11.63 -8.58
N ASP A 54 9.43 12.56 -7.65
CA ASP A 54 10.69 12.74 -6.93
C ASP A 54 10.92 11.63 -5.90
N ARG A 55 9.86 11.16 -5.25
CA ARG A 55 9.93 10.02 -4.31
C ARG A 55 10.22 8.69 -5.03
N ILE A 56 9.81 8.55 -6.30
CA ILE A 56 10.16 7.41 -7.15
C ILE A 56 11.68 7.25 -7.33
N LYS A 57 12.45 8.34 -7.39
CA LYS A 57 13.92 8.26 -7.49
C LYS A 57 14.53 7.49 -6.31
N ALA A 58 13.96 7.67 -5.12
CA ALA A 58 14.38 6.92 -3.93
C ALA A 58 14.04 5.43 -4.04
N VAL A 59 12.87 5.08 -4.60
CA VAL A 59 12.50 3.68 -4.87
C VAL A 59 13.51 3.03 -5.79
N VAL A 60 13.83 3.66 -6.92
CA VAL A 60 14.83 3.19 -7.89
C VAL A 60 16.17 2.96 -7.22
N GLY A 61 16.70 3.96 -6.50
CA GLY A 61 17.99 3.85 -5.82
C GLY A 61 18.01 2.74 -4.75
N ASN A 62 16.92 2.59 -3.99
CA ASN A 62 16.81 1.53 -3.00
C ASN A 62 16.71 0.13 -3.62
N PHE A 63 15.97 -0.02 -4.72
CA PHE A 63 15.82 -1.30 -5.42
C PHE A 63 17.16 -1.76 -6.00
N HIS A 64 17.89 -0.86 -6.67
CA HIS A 64 19.23 -1.17 -7.16
C HIS A 64 20.19 -1.54 -6.02
N ARG A 65 20.18 -0.79 -4.92
CA ARG A 65 21.04 -1.07 -3.76
C ARG A 65 20.72 -2.40 -3.09
N LEU A 66 19.46 -2.82 -3.10
CA LEU A 66 19.00 -4.05 -2.44
C LEU A 66 18.92 -5.26 -3.39
N GLY A 67 19.26 -5.09 -4.67
CA GLY A 67 19.23 -6.18 -5.64
C GLY A 67 17.81 -6.65 -5.98
N VAL A 68 16.83 -5.75 -5.96
CA VAL A 68 15.45 -6.04 -6.39
C VAL A 68 15.41 -6.05 -7.92
N VAL A 69 15.17 -7.22 -8.52
CA VAL A 69 15.23 -7.41 -9.98
C VAL A 69 13.87 -7.74 -10.60
N ASN A 70 12.90 -8.16 -9.81
CA ASN A 70 11.56 -8.57 -10.27
C ASN A 70 10.55 -7.42 -10.25
N SER A 71 10.99 -6.17 -10.37
CA SER A 71 10.13 -5.01 -10.15
C SER A 71 9.88 -4.14 -11.39
N VAL A 72 8.67 -3.59 -11.46
CA VAL A 72 8.26 -2.57 -12.43
C VAL A 72 7.86 -1.33 -11.66
N ILE A 73 8.55 -0.22 -11.90
CA ILE A 73 8.31 1.04 -11.22
C ILE A 73 7.40 1.92 -12.08
N THR A 74 6.28 2.36 -11.53
CA THR A 74 5.31 3.23 -12.21
C THR A 74 5.10 4.52 -11.42
N CYS A 75 4.69 5.59 -12.13
CA CYS A 75 4.41 6.88 -11.52
C CYS A 75 3.07 7.40 -12.02
N MET A 76 2.00 7.05 -11.30
CA MET A 76 0.65 7.42 -11.65
C MET A 76 -0.27 7.47 -10.43
N ASP A 77 -1.43 8.09 -10.62
CA ASP A 77 -2.49 8.11 -9.62
C ASP A 77 -3.07 6.71 -9.43
N GLY A 78 -2.89 6.16 -8.23
CA GLY A 78 -3.37 4.83 -7.86
C GLY A 78 -4.89 4.64 -8.09
N ARG A 79 -5.68 5.72 -8.03
CA ARG A 79 -7.13 5.66 -8.31
C ARG A 79 -7.44 5.26 -9.75
N LYS A 80 -6.51 5.53 -10.69
CA LYS A 80 -6.66 5.23 -12.12
C LYS A 80 -6.03 3.90 -12.51
N TYR A 81 -5.32 3.25 -11.58
CA TYR A 81 -4.63 1.99 -11.84
C TYR A 81 -5.52 0.87 -12.38
N PRO A 82 -6.79 0.68 -11.93
CA PRO A 82 -7.68 -0.32 -12.49
C PRO A 82 -7.95 -0.18 -13.99
N GLY A 83 -7.85 1.04 -14.54
CA GLY A 83 -8.01 1.29 -15.97
C GLY A 83 -6.76 0.96 -16.79
N VAL A 84 -5.60 0.82 -16.14
CA VAL A 84 -4.32 0.52 -16.79
C VAL A 84 -4.01 -0.96 -16.68
N MET A 85 -4.19 -1.54 -15.49
CA MET A 85 -3.75 -2.90 -15.22
C MET A 85 -4.55 -3.51 -14.08
N LYS A 86 -4.92 -4.78 -14.26
CA LYS A 86 -5.62 -5.61 -13.28
C LYS A 86 -4.99 -6.99 -13.25
N GLY A 87 -5.52 -7.86 -12.40
CA GLY A 87 -5.12 -9.25 -12.33
C GLY A 87 -3.93 -9.45 -11.38
N PHE A 88 -3.86 -8.65 -10.32
CA PHE A 88 -2.87 -8.83 -9.26
C PHE A 88 -3.35 -9.90 -8.30
N ASP A 89 -2.46 -10.80 -7.91
CA ASP A 89 -2.77 -11.80 -6.87
C ASP A 89 -2.94 -11.11 -5.52
N ARG A 90 -2.08 -10.11 -5.24
CA ARG A 90 -2.17 -9.32 -4.02
C ARG A 90 -1.90 -7.84 -4.26
N VAL A 91 -2.54 -6.99 -3.45
CA VAL A 91 -2.32 -5.54 -3.48
C VAL A 91 -2.02 -5.03 -2.07
N LEU A 92 -0.91 -4.32 -1.93
CA LEU A 92 -0.60 -3.51 -0.75
C LEU A 92 -0.99 -2.06 -1.02
N LEU A 93 -1.82 -1.53 -0.13
CA LEU A 93 -2.14 -0.11 -0.06
C LEU A 93 -1.73 0.43 1.30
N ASP A 94 -0.49 0.92 1.37
CA ASP A 94 -0.03 1.77 2.47
C ASP A 94 -0.50 3.21 2.18
N ALA A 95 -1.65 3.57 2.71
CA ALA A 95 -2.36 4.74 2.25
C ALA A 95 -1.74 6.04 2.82
N PRO A 96 -1.69 7.13 2.02
CA PRO A 96 -1.27 8.42 2.52
C PRO A 96 -2.23 8.88 3.63
N CYS A 97 -1.69 9.13 4.81
CA CYS A 97 -2.43 9.35 6.04
C CYS A 97 -2.05 10.68 6.71
N SER A 98 -2.86 11.16 7.65
CA SER A 98 -2.57 12.35 8.46
C SER A 98 -1.30 12.20 9.31
N GLY A 99 -0.92 10.97 9.65
CA GLY A 99 0.28 10.64 10.41
C GLY A 99 0.10 10.69 11.93
N THR A 100 -1.13 10.78 12.45
CA THR A 100 -1.37 10.94 13.90
C THR A 100 -0.74 9.86 14.77
N GLY A 101 -0.50 8.65 14.25
CA GLY A 101 0.19 7.58 14.96
C GLY A 101 1.72 7.73 15.03
N VAL A 102 2.31 8.69 14.32
CA VAL A 102 3.75 8.96 14.33
C VAL A 102 4.13 10.24 15.07
N ILE A 103 3.23 10.85 15.85
CA ILE A 103 3.50 12.08 16.63
C ILE A 103 4.74 11.94 17.53
N ALA A 104 4.99 10.75 18.08
CA ALA A 104 6.18 10.47 18.89
C ALA A 104 7.50 10.56 18.10
N LYS A 105 7.46 10.31 16.79
CA LYS A 105 8.60 10.43 15.87
C LYS A 105 8.68 11.81 15.22
N ASP A 106 7.54 12.41 14.93
CA ASP A 106 7.42 13.75 14.33
C ASP A 106 6.34 14.57 15.06
N GLN A 107 6.79 15.43 15.97
CA GLN A 107 5.90 16.27 16.78
C GLN A 107 5.17 17.33 15.96
N SER A 108 5.65 17.66 14.75
CA SER A 108 5.02 18.66 13.88
C SER A 108 3.63 18.22 13.41
N VAL A 109 3.38 16.90 13.38
CA VAL A 109 2.06 16.33 13.03
C VAL A 109 0.97 16.81 14.00
N LYS A 110 1.32 17.05 15.27
CA LYS A 110 0.36 17.50 16.29
C LYS A 110 -0.24 18.88 15.99
N THR A 111 0.51 19.75 15.31
CA THR A 111 0.11 21.14 15.05
C THR A 111 -0.19 21.42 13.58
N SER A 112 0.21 20.53 12.67
CA SER A 112 0.13 20.76 11.22
C SER A 112 -1.13 20.21 10.55
N LYS A 113 -1.98 19.49 11.29
CA LYS A 113 -3.16 18.82 10.76
C LYS A 113 -4.44 19.37 11.36
N ASP A 114 -5.39 19.68 10.48
CA ASP A 114 -6.73 20.10 10.82
C ASP A 114 -7.76 19.05 10.38
N ASP A 115 -9.02 19.25 10.77
CA ASP A 115 -10.12 18.35 10.42
C ASP A 115 -10.34 18.28 8.90
N GLN A 116 -10.00 19.34 8.16
CA GLN A 116 -10.13 19.35 6.70
C GLN A 116 -9.14 18.41 6.04
N ASP A 117 -7.91 18.36 6.54
CA ASP A 117 -6.88 17.43 6.07
C ASP A 117 -7.26 15.98 6.36
N ILE A 118 -7.82 15.69 7.54
CA ILE A 118 -8.32 14.35 7.87
C ILE A 118 -9.43 13.95 6.90
N GLN A 119 -10.38 14.85 6.60
CA GLN A 119 -11.45 14.59 5.63
C GLN A 119 -10.92 14.41 4.20
N ARG A 120 -9.89 15.15 3.79
CA ARG A 120 -9.23 14.95 2.48
C ARG A 120 -8.56 13.58 2.41
N CYS A 121 -7.81 13.20 3.45
CA CYS A 121 -7.19 11.89 3.57
C CYS A 121 -8.23 10.77 3.51
N TYR A 122 -9.30 10.85 4.31
CA TYR A 122 -10.42 9.90 4.28
C TYR A 122 -11.00 9.70 2.88
N ASN A 123 -11.30 10.80 2.17
CA ASN A 123 -11.86 10.73 0.82
C ASN A 123 -10.89 10.12 -0.19
N LEU A 124 -9.61 10.46 -0.11
CA LEU A 124 -8.57 9.89 -0.96
C LEU A 124 -8.37 8.39 -0.69
N GLN A 125 -8.23 8.01 0.57
CA GLN A 125 -8.03 6.63 1.03
C GLN A 125 -9.15 5.72 0.58
N ARG A 126 -10.41 6.17 0.68
CA ARG A 126 -11.58 5.43 0.17
C ARG A 126 -11.50 5.16 -1.33
N GLN A 127 -11.12 6.16 -2.12
CA GLN A 127 -10.99 6.00 -3.57
C GLN A 127 -9.84 5.05 -3.92
N LEU A 128 -8.71 5.16 -3.21
CA LEU A 128 -7.56 4.28 -3.39
C LEU A 128 -7.89 2.84 -3.01
N LEU A 129 -8.60 2.61 -1.91
CA LEU A 129 -8.96 1.26 -1.48
C LEU A 129 -9.94 0.60 -2.45
N LEU A 130 -10.93 1.34 -2.97
CA LEU A 130 -11.79 0.82 -4.03
C LEU A 130 -10.99 0.46 -5.28
N ALA A 131 -10.03 1.30 -5.68
CA ALA A 131 -9.14 1.00 -6.79
C ALA A 131 -8.25 -0.22 -6.52
N ALA A 132 -7.73 -0.39 -5.30
CA ALA A 132 -6.97 -1.58 -4.91
C ALA A 132 -7.80 -2.86 -5.07
N ILE A 133 -9.05 -2.82 -4.62
CA ILE A 133 -10.01 -3.93 -4.78
C ILE A 133 -10.26 -4.24 -6.25
N ASP A 134 -10.45 -3.22 -7.07
CA ASP A 134 -10.72 -3.38 -8.50
C ASP A 134 -9.49 -3.84 -9.32
N CYS A 135 -8.29 -3.81 -8.73
CA CYS A 135 -7.05 -4.33 -9.31
C CYS A 135 -6.82 -5.82 -9.02
N VAL A 136 -7.33 -6.34 -7.90
CA VAL A 136 -7.10 -7.72 -7.45
C VAL A 136 -7.86 -8.74 -8.29
N ASN A 137 -7.20 -9.88 -8.54
CA ASN A 137 -7.81 -11.08 -9.05
C ASN A 137 -8.42 -11.92 -7.92
N ALA A 138 -9.73 -11.80 -7.72
CA ALA A 138 -10.45 -12.64 -6.76
C ALA A 138 -10.39 -14.15 -7.07
N LYS A 139 -9.99 -14.54 -8.29
CA LYS A 139 -9.84 -15.93 -8.72
C LYS A 139 -8.38 -16.40 -8.73
N SER A 140 -7.46 -15.65 -8.10
CA SER A 140 -6.07 -16.10 -7.98
C SER A 140 -6.00 -17.47 -7.29
N SER A 141 -5.12 -18.34 -7.78
CA SER A 141 -4.91 -19.68 -7.22
C SER A 141 -4.36 -19.66 -5.80
N THR A 142 -3.71 -18.56 -5.40
CA THR A 142 -3.16 -18.35 -4.06
C THR A 142 -4.02 -17.40 -3.21
N GLY A 143 -5.20 -17.02 -3.71
CA GLY A 143 -6.16 -16.11 -3.09
C GLY A 143 -5.90 -14.64 -3.42
N GLY A 144 -6.99 -13.89 -3.67
CA GLY A 144 -6.94 -12.46 -3.94
C GLY A 144 -6.93 -11.64 -2.64
N TYR A 145 -5.76 -11.20 -2.19
CA TYR A 145 -5.61 -10.49 -0.91
C TYR A 145 -5.27 -9.01 -1.07
N ILE A 146 -5.84 -8.18 -0.19
CA ILE A 146 -5.57 -6.76 -0.13
C ILE A 146 -5.22 -6.42 1.30
N VAL A 147 -4.09 -5.75 1.49
CA VAL A 147 -3.75 -5.16 2.77
C VAL A 147 -3.85 -3.65 2.64
N TYR A 148 -4.74 -3.08 3.43
CA TYR A 148 -4.82 -1.64 3.68
C TYR A 148 -4.09 -1.35 5.00
N SER A 149 -3.16 -0.41 4.98
CA SER A 149 -2.48 0.05 6.19
C SER A 149 -2.38 1.57 6.20
N THR A 150 -2.39 2.14 7.41
CA THR A 150 -2.08 3.55 7.62
C THR A 150 -1.11 3.71 8.79
N CYS A 151 -0.61 4.93 8.89
CA CYS A 151 0.18 5.45 10.01
C CYS A 151 -0.67 6.27 11.00
N SER A 152 -2.00 6.19 10.92
CA SER A 152 -2.96 6.98 11.69
C SER A 152 -3.63 6.13 12.76
N ILE A 153 -3.96 6.73 13.90
CA ILE A 153 -4.76 6.10 14.96
C ILE A 153 -6.23 6.50 14.91
N LEU A 154 -6.61 7.36 13.96
CA LEU A 154 -7.95 7.90 13.85
C LEU A 154 -8.90 6.90 13.18
N PRO A 155 -10.11 6.67 13.72
CA PRO A 155 -11.09 5.78 13.09
C PRO A 155 -11.51 6.22 11.69
N GLU A 156 -11.52 7.52 11.44
CA GLU A 156 -11.85 8.15 10.16
C GLU A 156 -10.95 7.61 9.04
N GLU A 157 -9.68 7.38 9.31
CA GLU A 157 -8.70 6.91 8.32
C GLU A 157 -8.53 5.39 8.30
N ASN A 158 -9.19 4.68 9.22
CA ASN A 158 -9.08 3.24 9.38
C ASN A 158 -10.46 2.58 9.24
N GLU A 159 -11.16 2.32 10.34
CA GLU A 159 -12.41 1.56 10.38
C GLU A 159 -13.47 2.14 9.45
N TRP A 160 -13.56 3.46 9.33
CA TRP A 160 -14.55 4.11 8.46
C TRP A 160 -14.26 3.90 6.97
N VAL A 161 -12.98 3.83 6.60
CA VAL A 161 -12.55 3.53 5.23
C VAL A 161 -12.89 2.09 4.87
N ILE A 162 -12.63 1.17 5.81
CA ILE A 162 -12.92 -0.26 5.65
C ILE A 162 -14.43 -0.54 5.57
N ASP A 163 -15.21 0.02 6.48
CA ASP A 163 -16.68 -0.10 6.48
C ASP A 163 -17.27 0.42 5.16
N TYR A 164 -16.75 1.53 4.65
CA TYR A 164 -17.17 2.05 3.35
C TYR A 164 -16.86 1.08 2.20
N ALA A 165 -15.67 0.45 2.19
CA ALA A 165 -15.29 -0.50 1.16
C ALA A 165 -16.15 -1.77 1.19
N LEU A 166 -16.43 -2.32 2.38
CA LEU A 166 -17.30 -3.49 2.59
C LEU A 166 -18.72 -3.27 2.05
N LYS A 167 -19.25 -2.04 2.18
CA LYS A 167 -20.57 -1.67 1.64
C LYS A 167 -20.58 -1.48 0.11
N LYS A 168 -19.42 -1.29 -0.52
CA LYS A 168 -19.30 -0.90 -1.93
C LYS A 168 -18.74 -1.99 -2.85
N ARG A 169 -18.10 -3.01 -2.30
CA ARG A 169 -17.47 -4.11 -3.04
C ARG A 169 -17.72 -5.43 -2.32
N ASN A 170 -17.72 -6.51 -3.08
CA ASN A 170 -17.83 -7.86 -2.53
C ASN A 170 -16.47 -8.33 -2.00
N VAL A 171 -16.14 -7.88 -0.79
CA VAL A 171 -14.92 -8.24 -0.07
C VAL A 171 -15.27 -8.70 1.33
N LYS A 172 -14.40 -9.52 1.92
CA LYS A 172 -14.54 -10.04 3.28
C LYS A 172 -13.29 -9.71 4.06
N LEU A 173 -13.46 -9.34 5.33
CA LEU A 173 -12.35 -9.21 6.26
C LEU A 173 -11.81 -10.59 6.65
N VAL A 174 -10.49 -10.70 6.61
CA VAL A 174 -9.74 -11.87 7.07
C VAL A 174 -8.92 -11.47 8.28
N GLU A 175 -8.71 -12.43 9.19
CA GLU A 175 -7.79 -12.20 10.31
C GLU A 175 -6.38 -11.94 9.77
N THR A 176 -5.68 -10.99 10.39
CA THR A 176 -4.40 -10.46 9.89
C THR A 176 -3.18 -11.24 10.37
N GLY A 177 -3.41 -12.42 10.96
CA GLY A 177 -2.41 -13.24 11.66
C GLY A 177 -2.64 -13.29 13.15
#